data_AF-A0A7C0WHG0-F1
#
_entry.id   AF-A0A7C0WHG0-F1
#
_cell.length_a   1.000
_cell.length_b   1.000
_cell.length_c   1.000
_cell.angle_alpha   90.00
_cell.angle_beta   90.00
_cell.angle_gamma   90.00
#
_symmetry.space_group_name_H-M   'P 1'
#
loop_
_entity.id
_entity.type
_entity.pdbx_description
1 polymer ?
#
loop_
_entity_poly.entity_id
_entity_poly.type
_entity_poly.pdbx_seq_one_letter_code
_entity_poly.pdbx_strand_id
1 'polypeptide(L)'
;MSKWIVRAALIAVIGFAGYSGYDYYRGGFFSAPKLQEGDFLLSYRSGFKALVRGIQDERETRRYLGIGAKDVPSWYKDAWSICRTPSAVEVSEFEQSGAFGPGSRFDGVCEMDADSEVFIRGWIVTVPKLD
;
A
#
# COMPACT_ATOMS: atom_id res chain seq x y z
N MET A 1 -14.54 41.87 -14.92
CA MET A 1 -14.87 40.65 -14.17
C MET A 1 -14.18 39.39 -14.69
N SER A 2 -14.25 39.08 -16.00
CA SER A 2 -13.62 37.87 -16.60
C SER A 2 -12.13 37.64 -16.25
N LYS A 3 -11.27 38.68 -16.27
CA LYS A 3 -9.85 38.54 -15.93
C LYS A 3 -9.58 38.07 -14.49
N TRP A 4 -10.44 38.42 -13.53
CA TRP A 4 -10.32 37.98 -12.14
C TRP A 4 -10.77 36.53 -11.96
N ILE A 5 -11.81 36.11 -12.69
CA ILE A 5 -12.28 34.72 -12.71
C ILE A 5 -11.20 33.81 -13.31
N VAL A 6 -10.59 34.19 -14.44
CA VAL A 6 -9.49 33.43 -15.06
C VAL A 6 -8.29 33.31 -14.12
N ARG A 7 -7.93 34.39 -13.41
CA ARG A 7 -6.84 34.36 -12.41
C ARG A 7 -7.16 33.43 -11.24
N ALA A 8 -8.39 33.47 -10.72
CA ALA A 8 -8.81 32.59 -9.63
C ALA A 8 -8.79 31.11 -10.06
N ALA A 9 -9.27 30.81 -11.28
CA ALA A 9 -9.21 29.47 -11.85
C ALA A 9 -7.76 28.98 -12.00
N LEU A 10 -6.85 29.83 -12.50
CA LEU A 10 -5.43 29.51 -12.60
C LEU A 10 -4.79 29.20 -11.25
N ILE A 11 -5.09 29.99 -10.21
CA ILE A 11 -4.60 29.74 -8.84
C ILE A 11 -5.14 28.40 -8.32
N ALA A 12 -6.43 28.11 -8.54
CA ALA A 12 -7.02 26.84 -8.15
C ALA A 12 -6.35 25.65 -8.86
N VAL A 13 -6.08 25.75 -10.16
CA VAL A 13 -5.38 24.71 -10.93
C VAL A 13 -3.95 24.50 -10.42
N ILE A 14 -3.20 25.57 -10.18
CA ILE A 14 -1.83 25.48 -9.66
C ILE A 14 -1.83 24.88 -8.25
N GLY A 15 -2.75 25.32 -7.38
CA GLY A 15 -2.89 24.78 -6.04
C GLY A 15 -3.23 23.29 -6.05
N PHE A 16 -4.16 22.88 -6.94
CA PHE A 16 -4.51 21.47 -7.13
C PHE A 16 -3.32 20.65 -7.64
N ALA A 17 -2.61 21.11 -8.68
CA ALA A 17 -1.44 20.42 -9.22
C ALA A 17 -0.32 20.28 -8.18
N GLY A 18 -0.05 21.34 -7.40
CA GLY A 18 0.93 21.32 -6.33
C GLY A 18 0.56 20.34 -5.21
N TYR A 19 -0.72 20.33 -4.80
CA TYR A 19 -1.23 19.40 -3.81
C TYR A 19 -1.14 17.94 -4.27
N SER A 20 -1.57 17.65 -5.50
CA SER A 20 -1.48 16.31 -6.09
C SER A 20 -0.03 15.84 -6.22
N GLY A 21 0.88 16.71 -6.65
CA GLY A 21 2.31 16.40 -6.71
C GLY A 21 2.91 16.09 -5.33
N TYR A 22 2.53 16.86 -4.31
CA TYR A 22 2.96 16.62 -2.93
C TYR A 22 2.43 15.30 -2.37
N ASP A 23 1.15 14.99 -2.59
CA ASP A 23 0.55 13.73 -2.13
C ASP A 23 1.19 12.51 -2.83
N TYR A 24 1.46 12.63 -4.14
CA TYR A 24 2.16 11.62 -4.91
C TYR A 24 3.61 11.39 -4.42
N TYR A 25 4.32 12.47 -4.09
CA TYR A 25 5.65 12.41 -3.48
C TYR A 25 5.61 11.74 -2.11
N ARG A 26 4.68 12.14 -1.24
CA ARG A 26 4.51 11.58 0.10
C ARG A 26 4.15 10.09 0.05
N GLY A 27 3.37 9.66 -0.94
CA GLY A 27 3.07 8.26 -1.20
C GLY A 27 4.29 7.42 -1.64
N GLY A 28 5.41 8.06 -1.99
CA GLY A 28 6.61 7.37 -2.44
C GLY A 28 6.49 6.75 -3.82
N PHE A 29 5.50 7.17 -4.63
CA PHE A 29 5.22 6.57 -5.93
C PHE A 29 6.35 6.84 -6.96
N PHE A 30 7.15 7.89 -6.78
CA PHE A 30 8.35 8.14 -7.60
C PHE A 30 9.45 7.09 -7.41
N SER A 31 9.50 6.44 -6.25
CA SER A 31 10.48 5.39 -5.93
C SER A 31 9.85 3.99 -5.96
N ALA A 32 8.64 3.86 -6.52
CA ALA A 32 7.97 2.58 -6.63
C ALA A 32 8.74 1.65 -7.57
N PRO A 33 8.86 0.35 -7.25
CA PRO A 33 9.45 -0.61 -8.16
C PRO A 33 8.63 -0.72 -9.46
N LYS A 34 9.27 -1.25 -10.51
CA LYS A 34 8.60 -1.47 -11.80
C LYS A 34 7.44 -2.46 -11.64
N LEU A 35 6.27 -2.06 -12.10
CA LEU A 35 5.06 -2.88 -12.11
C LEU A 35 5.12 -3.90 -13.26
N GLN A 36 4.68 -5.12 -12.96
CA GLN A 36 4.34 -6.14 -13.94
C GLN A 36 2.83 -6.15 -14.19
N GLU A 37 2.38 -6.94 -15.17
CA GLU A 37 0.96 -7.09 -15.45
C GLU A 37 0.24 -7.71 -14.24
N GLY A 38 -0.83 -7.04 -13.78
CA GLY A 38 -1.56 -7.44 -12.58
C GLY A 38 -0.97 -6.94 -11.26
N ASP A 39 0.21 -6.30 -11.26
CA ASP A 39 0.76 -5.68 -10.05
C ASP A 39 0.00 -4.40 -9.71
N PHE A 40 -0.17 -4.13 -8.42
CA PHE A 40 -0.70 -2.86 -7.94
C PHE A 40 0.02 -2.37 -6.68
N LEU A 41 -0.06 -1.06 -6.44
CA LEU A 41 0.61 -0.41 -5.33
C LEU A 41 -0.38 -0.06 -4.21
N LEU A 42 0.05 -0.30 -2.97
CA LEU A 42 -0.63 0.12 -1.75
C LEU A 42 0.32 0.98 -0.93
N SER A 43 -0.10 2.20 -0.61
CA SER A 43 0.66 3.11 0.26
C SER A 43 -0.20 3.50 1.45
N TYR A 44 0.30 3.25 2.66
CA TYR A 44 -0.40 3.49 3.91
C TYR A 44 0.16 4.70 4.64
N ARG A 45 -0.69 5.40 5.40
CA ARG A 45 -0.28 6.54 6.23
C ARG A 45 0.76 6.19 7.29
N SER A 46 0.89 4.92 7.65
CA SER A 46 1.91 4.39 8.58
C SER A 46 3.33 4.37 7.98
N GLY A 47 3.49 4.70 6.70
CA GLY A 47 4.76 4.59 5.96
C GLY A 47 4.94 3.23 5.27
N PHE A 48 4.12 2.23 5.63
CA PHE A 48 4.15 0.94 4.95
C PHE A 48 3.73 1.09 3.48
N LYS A 49 4.58 0.60 2.57
CA LYS A 49 4.38 0.63 1.13
C LYS A 49 4.58 -0.77 0.57
N ALA A 50 3.63 -1.21 -0.23
CA ALA A 50 3.51 -2.57 -0.71
C ALA A 50 3.27 -2.57 -2.22
N LEU A 51 4.17 -3.20 -2.97
CA LEU A 51 3.92 -3.64 -4.32
C LEU A 51 3.32 -5.04 -4.23
N VAL A 52 2.06 -5.17 -4.59
CA VAL A 52 1.33 -6.42 -4.54
C VAL A 52 1.48 -7.14 -5.87
N ARG A 53 2.01 -8.36 -5.84
CA ARG A 53 2.29 -9.17 -7.04
C ARG A 53 1.59 -10.53 -6.96
N GLY A 54 0.95 -10.91 -8.06
CA GLY A 54 0.30 -12.22 -8.19
C GLY A 54 -0.95 -12.42 -7.32
N ILE A 55 -1.50 -11.32 -6.79
CA ILE A 55 -2.74 -11.30 -6.01
C ILE A 55 -3.75 -10.49 -6.80
N GLN A 56 -4.99 -10.97 -6.89
CA GLN A 56 -6.04 -10.28 -7.62
C GLN A 56 -6.38 -8.95 -6.96
N ASP A 57 -6.50 -7.89 -7.76
CA ASP A 57 -6.92 -6.58 -7.29
C ASP A 57 -8.44 -6.57 -7.05
N GLU A 58 -8.83 -6.72 -5.78
CA GLU A 58 -10.21 -6.68 -5.33
C GLU A 58 -10.53 -5.37 -4.61
N ARG A 59 -9.81 -4.26 -4.92
CA ARG A 59 -10.03 -2.97 -4.28
C ARG A 59 -11.43 -2.40 -4.52
N GLU A 60 -12.21 -2.95 -5.46
CA GLU A 60 -13.61 -2.59 -5.68
C GLU A 60 -14.51 -3.14 -4.57
N THR A 61 -14.35 -4.41 -4.20
CA THR A 61 -15.22 -5.15 -3.26
C THR A 61 -14.63 -5.29 -1.85
N ARG A 62 -13.32 -5.11 -1.70
CA ARG A 62 -12.58 -5.31 -0.44
C ARG A 62 -11.72 -4.11 -0.08
N ARG A 63 -11.45 -3.98 1.21
CA ARG A 63 -10.54 -2.98 1.77
C ARG A 63 -9.24 -3.65 2.19
N TYR A 64 -8.12 -3.14 1.68
CA TYR A 64 -6.78 -3.62 1.99
C TYR A 64 -6.24 -2.92 3.23
N LEU A 65 -5.84 -3.69 4.22
CA LEU A 65 -5.25 -3.26 5.49
C LEU A 65 -3.79 -3.67 5.52
N GLY A 66 -2.90 -2.70 5.70
CA GLY A 66 -1.47 -2.93 5.78
C GLY A 66 -1.01 -2.99 7.23
N ILE A 67 -0.39 -4.09 7.61
CA ILE A 67 0.12 -4.33 8.97
C ILE A 67 1.64 -4.39 8.88
N GLY A 68 2.31 -3.37 9.40
CA GLY A 68 3.78 -3.38 9.46
C GLY A 68 4.28 -4.36 10.52
N ALA A 69 5.38 -5.05 10.22
CA ALA A 69 6.11 -5.78 11.26
C ALA A 69 6.68 -4.80 12.31
N LYS A 70 6.74 -5.24 13.57
CA LYS A 70 7.13 -4.39 14.72
C LYS A 70 8.62 -4.02 14.68
N ASP A 71 9.47 -4.97 14.31
CA ASP A 71 10.92 -4.86 14.42
C ASP A 71 11.60 -4.38 13.14
N VAL A 72 10.87 -3.62 12.32
CA VAL A 72 11.43 -3.04 11.10
C VAL A 72 12.31 -1.83 11.46
N PRO A 73 13.60 -1.85 11.09
CA PRO A 73 14.50 -0.72 11.32
C PRO A 73 13.96 0.59 10.73
N SER A 74 14.22 1.70 11.40
CA SER A 74 13.65 3.01 11.03
C SER A 74 13.99 3.43 9.60
N TRP A 75 15.18 3.09 9.10
CA TRP A 75 15.63 3.40 7.75
C TRP A 75 14.94 2.58 6.65
N TYR A 76 14.20 1.51 7.00
CA TYR A 76 13.37 0.72 6.07
C TYR A 76 11.87 1.02 6.20
N LYS A 77 11.47 1.96 7.07
CA LYS A 77 10.04 2.24 7.31
C LYS A 77 9.33 2.74 6.06
N ASP A 78 9.98 3.58 5.26
CA ASP A 78 9.36 4.20 4.08
C ASP A 78 9.73 3.51 2.76
N ALA A 79 10.47 2.40 2.83
CA ALA A 79 10.87 1.62 1.67
C ALA A 79 9.71 0.76 1.14
N TRP A 80 9.74 0.49 -0.16
CA TRP A 80 8.80 -0.42 -0.79
C TRP A 80 9.12 -1.87 -0.44
N SER A 81 8.08 -2.63 -0.10
CA SER A 81 8.13 -4.08 0.02
C SER A 81 7.42 -4.73 -1.16
N ILE A 82 7.80 -5.97 -1.47
CA ILE A 82 7.12 -6.79 -2.48
C ILE A 82 6.28 -7.82 -1.74
N CYS A 83 4.99 -7.85 -2.05
CA CYS A 83 4.05 -8.77 -1.43
C CYS A 83 3.72 -9.92 -2.36
N ARG A 84 3.77 -11.12 -1.81
CA ARG A 84 3.40 -12.38 -2.46
C ARG A 84 2.17 -12.99 -1.79
N THR A 85 1.49 -13.88 -2.50
CA THR A 85 0.46 -14.74 -1.92
C THR A 85 1.05 -15.53 -0.73
N PRO A 86 0.36 -15.57 0.41
CA PRO A 86 0.77 -16.39 1.54
C PRO A 86 0.77 -17.88 1.22
N SER A 87 1.66 -18.63 1.86
CA SER A 87 1.64 -20.08 1.84
C SER A 87 0.50 -20.64 2.70
N ALA A 88 0.10 -21.90 2.45
CA ALA A 88 -0.95 -22.55 3.22
C ALA A 88 -0.66 -22.61 4.74
N VAL A 89 0.63 -22.72 5.11
CA VAL A 89 1.06 -22.70 6.51
C VAL A 89 0.83 -21.31 7.11
N GLU A 90 1.30 -20.24 6.45
CA GLU A 90 1.13 -18.86 6.92
C GLU A 90 -0.36 -18.48 7.02
N VAL A 91 -1.21 -18.97 6.09
CA VAL A 91 -2.68 -18.80 6.18
C VAL A 91 -3.24 -19.49 7.41
N SER A 92 -2.88 -20.76 7.64
CA SER A 92 -3.35 -21.52 8.80
C SER A 92 -2.94 -20.85 10.12
N GLU A 93 -1.71 -20.35 10.21
CA GLU A 93 -1.23 -19.63 11.40
C GLU A 93 -2.01 -18.33 11.63
N PHE A 94 -2.28 -17.58 10.56
CA PHE A 94 -3.07 -16.37 10.63
C PHE A 94 -4.51 -16.66 11.12
N GLU A 95 -5.16 -17.68 10.58
CA GLU A 95 -6.53 -18.06 10.97
C GLU A 95 -6.61 -18.48 12.44
N GLN A 96 -5.60 -19.22 12.92
CA GLN A 96 -5.51 -19.62 14.33
C GLN A 96 -5.33 -18.42 15.28
N SER A 97 -4.74 -17.32 14.81
CA SER A 97 -4.57 -16.11 15.63
C SER A 97 -5.89 -15.40 15.94
N GLY A 98 -6.93 -15.59 15.10
CA GLY A 98 -8.23 -14.92 15.23
C GLY A 98 -8.18 -13.38 15.14
N ALA A 99 -7.07 -12.80 14.66
CA ALA A 99 -6.74 -11.40 14.92
C ALA A 99 -7.57 -10.35 14.14
N PHE A 100 -8.31 -10.73 13.09
CA PHE A 100 -8.88 -9.75 12.14
C PHE A 100 -10.40 -9.79 11.94
N GLY A 101 -11.13 -10.50 12.81
CA GLY A 101 -12.59 -10.51 12.81
C GLY A 101 -13.22 -11.19 11.57
N PRO A 102 -14.56 -11.22 11.49
CA PRO A 102 -15.27 -11.97 10.47
C PRO A 102 -14.99 -11.48 9.04
N GLY A 103 -14.81 -12.43 8.11
CA GLY A 103 -14.60 -12.14 6.68
C GLY A 103 -13.23 -11.57 6.32
N SER A 104 -12.33 -11.45 7.30
CA SER A 104 -10.92 -11.12 7.03
C SER A 104 -10.24 -12.23 6.23
N ARG A 105 -9.36 -11.84 5.32
CA ARG A 105 -8.50 -12.76 4.57
C ARG A 105 -7.06 -12.30 4.66
N PHE A 106 -6.17 -13.26 4.82
CA PHE A 106 -4.74 -13.04 4.73
C PHE A 106 -4.32 -13.13 3.27
N ASP A 107 -4.11 -11.97 2.65
CA ASP A 107 -3.93 -11.88 1.21
C ASP A 107 -2.48 -11.67 0.80
N GLY A 108 -1.59 -11.22 1.70
CA GLY A 108 -0.21 -10.95 1.31
C GLY A 108 0.80 -11.00 2.44
N VAL A 109 1.95 -11.60 2.16
CA VAL A 109 3.18 -11.48 2.95
C VAL A 109 4.12 -10.55 2.21
N CYS A 110 4.55 -9.48 2.85
CA CYS A 110 5.35 -8.43 2.24
C CYS A 110 6.78 -8.47 2.75
N GLU A 111 7.70 -8.71 1.82
CA GLU A 111 9.10 -8.93 2.09
C GLU A 111 9.94 -7.79 1.51
N MET A 112 11.11 -7.61 2.09
CA MET A 112 12.16 -6.74 1.59
C MET A 112 13.45 -7.53 1.47
N ASP A 113 14.22 -7.23 0.43
CA ASP A 113 15.60 -7.67 0.27
C ASP A 113 16.50 -6.48 0.57
N ALA A 114 17.33 -6.61 1.60
CA ALA A 114 18.36 -5.65 1.97
C ALA A 114 19.71 -6.38 2.02
N ASP A 115 20.60 -6.07 1.07
CA ASP A 115 21.94 -6.67 0.99
C ASP A 115 21.92 -8.22 0.99
N SER A 116 20.98 -8.83 0.25
CA SER A 116 20.74 -10.29 0.18
C SER A 116 20.14 -10.91 1.44
N GLU A 117 19.71 -10.08 2.41
CA GLU A 117 18.92 -10.52 3.56
C GLU A 117 17.44 -10.24 3.29
N VAL A 118 16.65 -11.31 3.15
CA VAL A 118 15.21 -11.22 2.97
C VAL A 118 14.52 -11.29 4.32
N PHE A 119 13.71 -10.28 4.64
CA PHE A 119 12.93 -10.23 5.88
C PHE A 119 11.51 -9.73 5.63
N ILE A 120 10.60 -10.09 6.55
CA ILE A 120 9.21 -9.68 6.50
C ILE A 120 9.08 -8.21 6.93
N ARG A 121 8.65 -7.36 6.00
CA ARG A 121 8.34 -5.95 6.27
C ARG A 121 6.93 -5.76 6.82
N GLY A 122 6.01 -6.67 6.49
CA GLY A 122 4.65 -6.63 6.96
C GLY A 122 3.72 -7.56 6.21
N TRP A 123 2.43 -7.32 6.35
CA TRP A 123 1.38 -8.16 5.82
C TRP A 123 0.21 -7.34 5.27
N ILE A 124 -0.53 -7.96 4.36
CA ILE A 124 -1.78 -7.46 3.81
C ILE A 124 -2.91 -8.37 4.27
N VAL A 125 -3.87 -7.75 4.93
CA VAL A 125 -5.15 -8.36 5.27
C VAL A 125 -6.23 -7.60 4.54
N THR A 126 -7.18 -8.31 3.94
CA THR A 126 -8.37 -7.67 3.37
C THR A 126 -9.60 -7.98 4.18
N VAL A 127 -10.51 -7.02 4.21
CA VAL A 127 -11.85 -7.16 4.78
C VAL A 127 -12.90 -6.77 3.73
N PRO A 128 -14.12 -7.32 3.79
CA PRO A 128 -15.21 -6.88 2.92
C PRO A 128 -15.47 -5.39 3.11
N LYS A 129 -15.82 -4.68 2.03
CA LYS A 129 -16.46 -3.39 2.20
C LYS A 129 -17.89 -3.61 2.69
N LEU A 130 -18.31 -2.75 3.61
CA LEU A 130 -19.70 -2.60 3.97
C LEU A 130 -20.12 -1.31 3.26
N ASP A 131 -20.52 -1.47 2.02
CA ASP A 131 -21.16 -0.43 1.21
C ASP A 131 -22.46 0.08 1.84
#